data_AF-A0A183PIK7-F1
#
_entry.id   AF-A0A183PIK7-F1
#
_cell.length_a   1.000
_cell.length_b   1.000
_cell.length_c   1.000
_cell.angle_alpha   90.00
_cell.angle_beta   90.00
_cell.angle_gamma   90.00
#
_symmetry.space_group_name_H-M   'P 1'
#
loop_
_entity.id
_entity.type
_entity.pdbx_description
1 polymer ?
#
loop_
_entity_poly.entity_id
_entity_poly.type
_entity_poly.pdbx_seq_one_letter_code
_entity_poly.pdbx_strand_id
1 'polypeptide(L)'
;MTASDLRRKFLQGETTALNFNHPNIVKLIGIAVQSYPIMIVMEYVPGGSLLNHLRKSKNALPVMKLLQMSLDAANGMMYLEAKNCIHR
;
A
#
# COMPACT_ATOMS: atom_id res chain seq x y z
N MET A 1 -3.38 -27.67 3.37
CA MET A 1 -3.77 -26.31 3.80
C MET A 1 -5.19 -26.07 3.30
N THR A 2 -6.18 -25.91 4.18
CA THR A 2 -7.60 -25.86 3.75
C THR A 2 -7.97 -24.45 3.26
N ALA A 3 -9.04 -24.32 2.45
CA ALA A 3 -9.56 -23.02 1.99
C ALA A 3 -9.90 -22.07 3.17
N SER A 4 -10.32 -22.66 4.30
CA SER A 4 -10.59 -21.99 5.58
C SER A 4 -9.34 -21.34 6.17
N ASP A 5 -8.20 -22.00 6.09
CA ASP A 5 -6.93 -21.50 6.63
C ASP A 5 -6.33 -20.40 5.75
N LEU A 6 -6.49 -20.51 4.43
CA LEU A 6 -6.12 -19.47 3.49
C LEU A 6 -6.94 -18.20 3.72
N ARG A 7 -8.25 -18.35 3.92
CA ARG A 7 -9.16 -17.24 4.28
C ARG A 7 -8.74 -16.57 5.59
N ARG A 8 -8.40 -17.33 6.63
CA ARG A 8 -7.97 -16.79 7.93
C ARG A 8 -6.63 -16.03 7.83
N LYS A 9 -5.66 -16.58 7.09
CA LYS A 9 -4.37 -15.92 6.84
C LYS A 9 -4.52 -14.63 6.03
N PHE A 10 -5.36 -14.64 4.99
CA PHE A 10 -5.68 -13.43 4.21
C PHE A 10 -6.28 -12.34 5.10
N LEU A 11 -7.23 -12.69 5.97
CA LEU A 11 -7.92 -11.69 6.79
C LEU A 11 -7.02 -11.09 7.88
N GLN A 12 -6.10 -11.85 8.48
CA GLN A 12 -5.30 -11.38 9.61
C GLN A 12 -4.38 -10.20 9.29
N GLY A 13 -3.60 -10.27 8.19
CA GLY A 13 -2.71 -9.17 7.79
C GLY A 13 -3.48 -7.93 7.34
N GLU A 14 -4.55 -8.16 6.58
CA GLU A 14 -5.42 -7.11 6.05
C GLU A 14 -6.19 -6.37 7.15
N THR A 15 -6.55 -7.04 8.26
CA THR A 15 -7.27 -6.38 9.36
C THR A 15 -6.42 -5.33 10.08
N THR A 16 -5.10 -5.54 10.16
CA THR A 16 -4.18 -4.51 10.68
C THR A 16 -4.05 -3.36 9.68
N ALA A 17 -3.91 -3.68 8.39
CA ALA A 17 -3.79 -2.68 7.32
C ALA A 17 -5.05 -1.82 7.14
N LEU A 18 -6.25 -2.35 7.45
CA LEU A 18 -7.51 -1.59 7.46
C LEU A 18 -7.48 -0.38 8.41
N ASN A 19 -6.63 -0.42 9.44
CA ASN A 19 -6.52 0.65 10.42
C ASN A 19 -5.45 1.70 10.08
N PHE A 20 -4.75 1.55 8.94
CA PHE A 20 -3.79 2.54 8.50
C PHE A 20 -4.50 3.72 7.84
N ASN A 21 -4.19 4.91 8.34
CA ASN A 21 -4.74 6.16 7.84
C ASN A 21 -3.63 7.22 7.83
N HIS A 22 -2.94 7.32 6.70
CA HIS A 22 -1.83 8.23 6.50
C HIS A 22 -1.74 8.61 5.02
N PRO A 23 -1.48 9.89 4.65
CA PRO A 23 -1.49 10.33 3.24
C PRO A 23 -0.46 9.64 2.34
N ASN A 24 0.60 9.07 2.91
CA ASN A 24 1.63 8.33 2.17
C ASN A 24 1.51 6.79 2.28
N ILE A 25 0.37 6.29 2.76
CA ILE A 25 0.06 4.84 2.79
C ILE A 25 -1.25 4.63 2.05
N VAL A 26 -1.24 3.71 1.08
CA VAL A 26 -2.45 3.37 0.32
C VAL A 26 -3.51 2.85 1.28
N LYS A 27 -4.66 3.49 1.28
CA LYS A 27 -5.79 3.15 2.13
C LYS A 27 -6.43 1.86 1.67
N LEU A 28 -6.46 0.88 2.56
CA LEU A 28 -7.30 -0.30 2.43
C LEU A 28 -8.75 0.07 2.81
N ILE A 29 -9.68 -0.14 1.88
CA ILE A 29 -11.10 0.18 2.06
C ILE A 29 -11.84 -1.03 2.65
N GLY A 30 -11.53 -2.24 2.20
CA GLY A 30 -12.23 -3.44 2.64
C GLY A 30 -11.79 -4.71 1.94
N ILE A 31 -12.44 -5.82 2.31
CA ILE A 31 -12.20 -7.15 1.74
C ILE A 31 -13.54 -7.72 1.28
N ALA A 32 -13.67 -8.02 -0.01
CA ALA A 32 -14.85 -8.67 -0.57
C ALA A 32 -14.74 -10.18 -0.37
N VAL A 33 -15.51 -10.72 0.58
CA VAL A 33 -15.48 -12.15 0.97
C VAL A 33 -16.77 -12.91 0.63
N GLN A 34 -17.73 -12.23 -0.01
CA GLN A 34 -19.08 -12.78 -0.26
C GLN A 34 -19.08 -13.86 -1.35
N SER A 35 -18.18 -13.76 -2.33
CA SER A 35 -18.01 -14.71 -3.42
C SER A 35 -16.54 -14.94 -3.70
N TYR A 36 -16.20 -16.09 -4.29
CA TYR A 36 -14.86 -16.35 -4.79
C TYR A 36 -14.65 -15.66 -6.16
N PRO A 37 -13.48 -15.06 -6.44
CA PRO A 37 -12.31 -14.96 -5.58
C PRO A 37 -12.47 -13.90 -4.47
N ILE A 38 -11.80 -14.12 -3.34
CA ILE A 38 -11.67 -13.09 -2.29
C ILE A 38 -10.86 -11.93 -2.87
N MET A 39 -11.36 -10.70 -2.72
CA MET A 39 -10.70 -9.51 -3.24
C MET A 39 -10.36 -8.50 -2.15
N ILE A 40 -9.23 -7.83 -2.31
CA ILE A 40 -8.80 -6.69 -1.50
C ILE A 40 -9.21 -5.41 -2.24
N VAL A 41 -9.92 -4.52 -1.55
CA VAL A 41 -10.41 -3.25 -2.11
C VAL A 41 -9.60 -2.12 -1.48
N MET A 42 -8.86 -1.39 -2.30
CA MET A 42 -8.00 -0.26 -1.90
C MET A 42 -8.43 1.01 -2.63
N GLU A 43 -7.94 2.17 -2.16
CA GLU A 43 -8.08 3.41 -2.92
C GLU A 43 -7.36 3.34 -4.28
N TYR A 44 -7.84 4.12 -5.23
CA TYR A 44 -7.24 4.20 -6.55
C TYR A 44 -6.19 5.30 -6.61
N VAL A 45 -4.94 4.92 -6.92
CA VAL A 45 -3.83 5.86 -7.16
C VAL A 45 -3.60 5.99 -8.67
N PRO A 46 -4.07 7.06 -9.33
CA PRO A 46 -4.09 7.17 -10.79
C PRO A 46 -2.69 7.22 -11.44
N GLY A 47 -1.66 7.60 -10.68
CA GLY A 47 -0.28 7.69 -11.17
C GLY A 47 0.40 6.34 -11.43
N GLY A 48 -0.19 5.23 -10.97
CA GLY A 48 0.41 3.90 -11.06
C GLY A 48 1.68 3.77 -10.21
N SER A 49 2.54 2.80 -10.54
CA SER A 49 3.76 2.56 -9.76
C SER A 49 4.82 3.65 -9.98
N LEU A 50 5.48 4.03 -8.89
CA LEU A 50 6.56 5.03 -8.91
C LEU A 50 7.69 4.63 -9.86
N LEU A 51 8.07 3.34 -9.91
CA LEU A 51 9.09 2.85 -10.83
C LEU A 51 8.73 3.12 -12.30
N ASN A 52 7.49 2.83 -12.70
CA ASN A 52 7.04 3.08 -14.06
C ASN A 52 6.96 4.58 -14.35
N HIS A 53 6.53 5.38 -13.37
CA HIS A 53 6.53 6.84 -13.48
C HIS A 53 7.95 7.38 -13.76
N LEU A 54 8.94 6.98 -12.94
CA LEU A 54 10.34 7.41 -13.08
C LEU A 54 10.94 6.99 -14.44
N ARG A 55 10.70 5.74 -14.87
CA ARG A 55 11.17 5.25 -16.18
C ARG A 55 10.57 6.02 -17.35
N LYS A 56 9.27 6.32 -17.30
CA LYS A 56 8.59 7.11 -18.34
C LYS A 56 9.12 8.54 -18.41
N SER A 57 9.49 9.12 -17.27
CA SER A 57 10.01 10.49 -17.20
C SER A 57 11.46 10.64 -17.70
N LYS A 58 12.22 9.57 -17.94
CA LYS A 58 13.59 9.61 -18.50
C LYS A 58 14.51 10.67 -17.87
N ASN A 59 14.50 10.80 -16.53
CA ASN A 59 15.26 11.81 -15.76
C ASN A 59 14.85 13.29 -16.00
N ALA A 60 13.71 13.55 -16.63
CA ALA A 60 13.20 14.90 -16.83
C ALA A 60 12.57 15.52 -15.56
N LEU A 61 12.50 14.78 -14.45
CA LEU A 61 11.92 15.29 -13.20
C LEU A 61 12.93 16.17 -12.46
N PRO A 62 12.50 17.35 -11.98
CA PRO A 62 13.35 18.19 -11.13
C PRO A 62 13.78 17.44 -9.87
N VAL A 63 15.01 17.68 -9.40
CA VAL A 63 15.57 17.06 -8.19
C VAL A 63 14.66 17.27 -6.97
N MET A 64 14.09 18.47 -6.82
CA MET A 64 13.14 18.76 -5.74
C MET A 64 11.91 17.85 -5.74
N LYS A 65 11.43 17.45 -6.92
CA LYS A 65 10.29 16.52 -7.03
C LYS A 65 10.68 15.10 -6.64
N LEU A 66 11.91 14.69 -6.96
CA LEU A 66 12.45 13.40 -6.51
C LEU A 66 12.62 13.38 -4.98
N LEU A 67 13.18 14.46 -4.41
CA LEU A 67 13.31 14.60 -2.95
C LEU A 67 11.95 14.56 -2.25
N GLN A 68 10.93 15.22 -2.80
CA GLN A 68 9.58 15.16 -2.25
C GLN A 68 9.02 13.73 -2.26
N MET A 69 9.16 12.99 -3.36
CA MET A 69 8.73 11.59 -3.45
C MET A 69 9.46 10.70 -2.42
N SER A 70 10.75 10.94 -2.19
CA SER A 70 11.53 10.24 -1.16
C SER A 70 11.07 10.59 0.25
N LEU A 71 10.78 11.87 0.53
CA LEU A 71 10.26 12.32 1.82
C LEU A 71 8.88 11.72 2.10
N ASP A 72 8.01 11.68 1.09
CA ASP A 72 6.69 11.07 1.17
C ASP A 72 6.80 9.58 1.55
N ALA A 73 7.69 8.84 0.88
CA ALA A 73 7.95 7.44 1.22
C ALA A 73 8.49 7.29 2.66
N ALA A 74 9.41 8.14 3.08
CA ALA A 74 9.97 8.14 4.44
C ALA A 74 8.88 8.42 5.50
N ASN A 75 7.98 9.37 5.25
CA ASN A 75 6.86 9.67 6.13
C ASN A 75 5.91 8.47 6.27
N GLY A 76 5.62 7.77 5.17
CA GLY A 76 4.87 6.52 5.19
C GLY A 76 5.55 5.44 6.05
N MET A 77 6.85 5.24 5.88
CA MET A 77 7.61 4.25 6.66
C MET A 77 7.69 4.60 8.15
N MET A 78 7.87 5.87 8.48
CA MET A 78 7.83 6.37 9.87
C MET A 78 6.46 6.10 10.51
N TYR A 79 5.37 6.32 9.78
CA TYR A 79 4.04 5.96 10.26
C TYR A 79 3.88 4.46 10.50
N LEU A 80 4.36 3.61 9.59
CA LEU A 80 4.30 2.15 9.75
C LEU A 80 5.11 1.67 10.96
N GLU A 81 6.29 2.25 11.18
CA GLU A 81 7.13 1.97 12.34
C GLU A 81 6.41 2.32 13.66
N ALA A 82 5.78 3.51 13.74
CA ALA A 82 4.96 3.90 14.89
C ALA A 82 3.73 2.99 15.12
N LYS A 83 3.32 2.22 14.11
CA LYS A 83 2.26 1.19 14.19
C LYS A 83 2.81 -0.22 14.40
N ASN A 84 4.10 -0.39 14.69
CA ASN A 84 4.78 -1.68 14.82
C ASN A 84 4.59 -2.59 13.60
N CYS A 85 4.50 -1.99 12.41
CA CYS A 85 4.30 -2.69 11.15
C CYS A 85 5.62 -2.80 10.38
N ILE A 86 6.01 -4.04 10.03
CA ILE A 86 7.15 -4.31 9.16
C ILE A 86 6.63 -4.61 7.75
N HIS A 87 7.01 -3.77 6.77
CA HIS A 87 6.45 -3.80 5.41
C HIS A 87 6.76 -5.05 4.57
N ARG A 88 7.94 -5.67 4.75
CA ARG A 88 8.47 -6.90 4.08
C ARG A 88 8.01 -7.18 2.65
#